data_AF-A0A149PXN2-F1
#
_entry.id   AF-A0A149PXN2-F1
#
_cell.length_a   1.000
_cell.length_b   1.000
_cell.length_c   1.000
_cell.angle_alpha   90.00
_cell.angle_beta   90.00
_cell.angle_gamma   90.00
#
_symmetry.space_group_name_H-M   'P 1'
#
loop_
_entity.id
_entity.type
_entity.pdbx_description
1 polymer ?
#
loop_
_entity_poly.entity_id
_entity_poly.type
_entity_poly.pdbx_seq_one_letter_code
_entity_poly.pdbx_strand_id
1 'polypeptide(L)'
;MPIWKPRPTSELPRIPLSRWRILETEDGSRHFVGVDMFDRSGRVSSPIVSFDPVAMEGTTETGRIYELIGGNGSSFDVDYVWIRWCELYEVESYTDVTERLLTGADNDNAI
;
A
#
# COMPACT_ATOMS: atom_id res chain seq x y z
N MET A 1 -34.53 -13.12 14.45
CA MET A 1 -33.47 -12.60 13.55
C MET A 1 -32.23 -12.39 14.41
N PRO A 2 -31.10 -13.07 14.17
CA PRO A 2 -29.92 -12.85 15.00
C PRO A 2 -29.29 -11.50 14.67
N ILE A 3 -29.12 -10.70 15.72
CA ILE A 3 -28.34 -9.46 15.75
C ILE A 3 -26.86 -9.85 15.64
N TRP A 4 -26.25 -9.56 14.49
CA TRP A 4 -24.83 -9.80 14.26
C TRP A 4 -24.03 -8.77 15.08
N LYS A 5 -23.29 -9.23 16.10
CA LYS A 5 -22.31 -8.39 16.79
C LYS A 5 -21.08 -8.24 15.89
N PRO A 6 -20.70 -7.03 15.43
CA PRO A 6 -19.43 -6.86 14.73
C PRO A 6 -18.29 -7.32 15.66
N ARG A 7 -17.27 -7.97 15.07
CA ARG A 7 -16.09 -8.42 15.83
C ARG A 7 -15.41 -7.19 16.47
N PRO A 8 -14.82 -7.34 17.67
CA PRO A 8 -14.17 -6.23 18.36
C PRO A 8 -13.04 -5.66 17.49
N THR A 9 -12.98 -4.33 17.45
CA THR A 9 -12.11 -3.47 16.64
C THR A 9 -10.60 -3.54 16.99
N SER A 10 -10.14 -4.66 17.55
CA SER A 10 -8.73 -4.90 17.88
C SER A 10 -7.99 -5.71 16.81
N GLU A 11 -8.70 -6.22 15.80
CA GLU A 11 -8.11 -6.71 14.56
C GLU A 11 -7.94 -5.49 13.63
N LEU A 12 -6.74 -4.90 13.60
CA LEU A 12 -6.39 -3.98 12.51
C LEU A 12 -6.69 -4.73 11.20
N PRO A 13 -7.55 -4.21 10.30
CA PRO A 13 -7.88 -4.93 9.08
C PRO A 13 -6.60 -5.00 8.25
N ARG A 14 -5.94 -6.16 8.29
CA ARG A 14 -4.84 -6.50 7.40
C ARG A 14 -5.42 -6.61 6.00
N ILE A 15 -5.02 -5.72 5.11
CA ILE A 15 -5.51 -5.65 3.75
C ILE A 15 -4.45 -6.30 2.85
N PRO A 16 -4.69 -7.52 2.34
CA PRO A 16 -3.82 -8.14 1.37
C PRO A 16 -3.95 -7.38 0.04
N LEU A 17 -2.83 -6.82 -0.39
CA LEU A 17 -2.71 -6.02 -1.59
C LEU A 17 -1.82 -6.77 -2.58
N SER A 18 -2.37 -7.03 -3.77
CA SER A 18 -1.66 -7.69 -4.86
C SER A 18 -1.30 -6.70 -5.97
N ARG A 19 -0.35 -7.05 -6.84
CA ARG A 19 0.10 -6.18 -7.96
C ARG A 19 0.39 -4.76 -7.48
N TRP A 20 1.10 -4.70 -6.37
CA TRP A 20 1.25 -3.49 -5.59
C TRP A 20 2.50 -2.72 -6.04
N ARG A 21 2.49 -1.42 -5.77
CA ARG A 21 3.60 -0.49 -5.90
C ARG A 21 3.58 0.49 -4.72
N ILE A 22 4.74 1.06 -4.44
CA ILE A 22 4.91 2.13 -3.45
C ILE A 22 5.30 3.38 -4.21
N LEU A 23 4.38 4.34 -4.21
CA LEU A 23 4.56 5.60 -4.93
C LEU A 23 4.75 6.72 -3.92
N GLU A 24 5.79 7.53 -4.13
CA GLU A 24 6.10 8.70 -3.32
C GLU A 24 5.66 9.95 -4.09
N THR A 25 4.85 10.80 -3.46
CA THR A 25 4.43 12.09 -4.01
C THR A 25 5.50 13.14 -3.76
N GLU A 26 5.38 14.29 -4.42
CA GLU A 26 6.29 15.44 -4.22
C GLU A 26 6.37 15.94 -2.78
N ASP A 27 5.30 15.78 -2.00
CA ASP A 27 5.26 16.11 -0.56
C ASP A 27 6.07 15.13 0.31
N GLY A 28 6.69 14.11 -0.30
CA GLY A 28 7.41 13.04 0.39
C GLY A 28 6.49 12.01 1.04
N SER A 29 5.18 12.08 0.80
CA SER A 29 4.22 11.10 1.29
C SER A 29 4.25 9.86 0.42
N ARG A 30 4.38 8.69 1.05
CA ARG A 30 4.39 7.40 0.36
C ARG A 30 3.03 6.72 0.48
N HIS A 31 2.56 6.11 -0.60
CA HIS A 31 1.28 5.45 -0.66
C HIS A 31 1.40 4.06 -1.29
N PHE A 32 0.67 3.08 -0.72
CA PHE A 32 0.51 1.77 -1.35
C PHE A 32 -0.57 1.87 -2.41
N VAL A 33 -0.24 1.42 -3.61
CA VAL A 33 -1.18 1.35 -4.73
C VAL A 33 -1.20 -0.08 -5.24
N GLY A 34 -2.37 -0.68 -5.36
CA GLY A 34 -2.47 -2.06 -5.81
C GLY A 34 -3.90 -2.51 -5.99
N VAL A 35 -4.07 -3.82 -6.18
CA VAL A 35 -5.39 -4.46 -6.24
C VAL A 35 -5.67 -5.11 -4.89
N ASP A 36 -6.72 -4.63 -4.22
CA ASP A 36 -7.21 -5.21 -2.98
C ASP A 36 -7.73 -6.63 -3.26
N MET A 37 -7.19 -7.62 -2.57
CA MET A 37 -7.55 -9.02 -2.84
C MET A 37 -8.95 -9.39 -2.32
N PHE A 38 -9.56 -8.60 -1.43
CA PHE A 38 -10.90 -8.87 -0.92
C PHE A 38 -11.97 -8.57 -1.96
N ASP A 39 -11.91 -7.40 -2.60
CA ASP A 39 -12.92 -6.93 -3.55
C ASP A 39 -12.43 -6.87 -5.01
N ARG A 40 -11.14 -7.15 -5.24
CA ARG A 40 -10.47 -7.06 -6.55
C ARG A 40 -10.54 -5.67 -7.17
N SER A 41 -10.64 -4.62 -6.36
CA SER A 41 -10.63 -3.24 -6.81
C SER A 41 -9.23 -2.62 -6.70
N GLY A 42 -8.94 -1.66 -7.60
CA GLY A 42 -7.78 -0.80 -7.45
C GLY A 42 -7.92 0.07 -6.20
N ARG A 43 -6.88 0.12 -5.38
CA ARG A 43 -6.87 0.85 -4.10
C ARG A 43 -5.59 1.66 -3.96
N VAL A 44 -5.74 2.89 -3.46
CA VAL A 44 -4.65 3.74 -2.95
C VAL A 44 -4.81 3.84 -1.43
N SER A 45 -3.73 3.61 -0.69
CA SER A 45 -3.72 3.73 0.77
C SER A 45 -3.53 5.17 1.23
N SER A 46 -3.82 5.43 2.51
CA SER A 46 -3.33 6.64 3.18
C SER A 46 -1.80 6.62 3.31
N PRO A 47 -1.16 7.74 3.70
CA PRO A 47 0.30 7.83 3.83
C PRO A 47 0.88 6.69 4.68
N ILE A 48 1.97 6.12 4.22
CA ILE A 48 2.71 5.03 4.86
C ILE A 48 3.57 5.63 5.97
N VAL A 49 3.39 5.12 7.18
CA VAL A 49 4.18 5.52 8.36
C VAL A 49 5.34 4.56 8.59
N SER A 50 5.14 3.27 8.34
CA SER A 50 6.16 2.23 8.48
C SER A 50 6.02 1.18 7.39
N PHE A 51 7.13 0.69 6.87
CA PHE A 51 7.17 -0.37 5.88
C PHE A 51 8.28 -1.35 6.25
N ASP A 52 7.92 -2.63 6.35
CA ASP A 52 8.81 -3.75 6.57
C ASP A 52 8.94 -4.54 5.25
N PRO A 53 10.06 -4.39 4.52
CA PRO A 53 10.32 -5.12 3.28
C PRO A 53 10.65 -6.61 3.49
N VAL A 54 10.96 -7.05 4.71
CA VAL A 54 11.22 -8.47 5.02
C VAL A 54 9.91 -9.19 5.23
N ALA A 55 9.01 -8.60 6.03
CA ALA A 55 7.66 -9.12 6.24
C ALA A 55 6.75 -8.86 5.03
N MET A 56 7.13 -7.94 4.14
CA MET A 56 6.29 -7.43 3.06
C MET A 56 5.00 -6.81 3.59
N GLU A 57 5.11 -6.03 4.67
CA GLU A 57 3.97 -5.41 5.34
C GLU A 57 4.22 -3.92 5.59
N GLY A 58 3.17 -3.11 5.54
CA GLY A 58 3.28 -1.69 5.86
C GLY A 58 2.10 -1.16 6.65
N THR A 59 2.39 -0.27 7.59
CA THR A 59 1.38 0.41 8.39
C THR A 59 1.19 1.83 7.89
N THR A 60 -0.06 2.22 7.69
CA THR A 60 -0.42 3.58 7.27
C THR A 60 -0.85 4.44 8.45
N GLU A 61 -0.99 5.74 8.23
CA GLU A 61 -1.38 6.71 9.27
C GLU A 61 -2.73 6.38 9.94
N THR A 62 -3.63 5.73 9.21
CA THR A 62 -4.92 5.27 9.74
C THR A 62 -4.80 4.04 10.66
N GLY A 63 -3.59 3.51 10.85
CA GLY A 63 -3.30 2.29 11.60
C GLY A 63 -3.57 1.01 10.80
N ARG A 64 -3.99 1.10 9.54
CA ARG A 64 -4.23 -0.09 8.70
C ARG A 64 -2.90 -0.74 8.31
N ILE A 65 -2.89 -2.06 8.33
CA ILE A 65 -1.77 -2.88 7.90
C ILE A 65 -2.06 -3.37 6.49
N TYR A 66 -1.15 -3.13 5.56
CA TYR A 66 -1.21 -3.65 4.20
C TYR A 66 -0.19 -4.77 4.07
N GLU A 67 -0.65 -5.94 3.67
CA GLU A 67 0.19 -7.12 3.41
C GLU A 67 0.41 -7.20 1.90
N LEU A 68 1.65 -7.06 1.46
CA LEU A 68 2.03 -6.98 0.06
C LEU A 68 2.27 -8.37 -0.49
N ILE A 69 1.27 -8.91 -1.20
CA ILE A 69 1.26 -10.29 -1.66
C ILE A 69 1.60 -10.40 -3.14
N GLY A 70 2.53 -11.32 -3.43
CA GLY A 70 3.00 -11.59 -4.78
C GLY A 70 4.03 -10.58 -5.29
N GLY A 71 4.38 -10.69 -6.57
CA GLY A 71 5.34 -9.80 -7.20
C GLY A 71 4.82 -8.37 -7.33
N ASN A 72 5.74 -7.41 -7.21
CA ASN A 72 5.49 -6.06 -7.70
C ASN A 72 5.10 -6.13 -9.19
N GLY A 73 4.18 -5.27 -9.61
CA GLY A 73 3.70 -5.35 -10.98
C GLY A 73 2.69 -4.27 -11.29
N SER A 74 2.96 -3.54 -12.37
CA SER A 74 1.99 -2.63 -12.95
C SER A 74 0.82 -3.45 -13.51
N SER A 75 -0.40 -3.03 -13.18
CA SER A 75 -1.59 -3.47 -13.89
C SER A 75 -2.42 -2.27 -14.24
N PHE A 76 -3.18 -2.39 -15.33
CA PHE A 76 -4.00 -1.30 -15.84
C PHE A 76 -4.90 -0.69 -14.76
N ASP A 77 -5.44 -1.51 -13.86
CA ASP A 77 -6.26 -1.08 -12.72
C ASP A 77 -5.48 -0.21 -11.72
N VAL A 78 -4.20 -0.52 -11.50
CA VAL A 78 -3.31 0.14 -10.55
C VAL A 78 -2.83 1.48 -11.11
N ASP A 79 -2.46 1.53 -12.39
CA ASP A 79 -2.15 2.79 -13.05
C ASP A 79 -3.38 3.70 -13.11
N TYR A 80 -4.54 3.15 -13.47
CA TYR A 80 -5.79 3.91 -13.55
C TYR A 80 -6.17 4.52 -12.20
N VAL A 81 -6.22 3.72 -11.12
CA VAL A 81 -6.61 4.24 -9.81
C VAL A 81 -5.62 5.28 -9.29
N TRP A 82 -4.33 5.11 -9.56
CA TRP A 82 -3.32 6.07 -9.17
C TRP A 82 -3.49 7.40 -9.89
N ILE A 83 -3.62 7.40 -11.22
CA ILE A 83 -3.85 8.63 -11.98
C ILE A 83 -5.11 9.36 -11.50
N ARG A 84 -6.22 8.63 -11.27
CA ARG A 84 -7.46 9.21 -10.75
C ARG A 84 -7.30 9.79 -9.35
N TRP A 85 -6.46 9.17 -8.52
CA TRP A 85 -6.15 9.67 -7.19
C TRP A 85 -5.29 10.94 -7.28
N CYS A 86 -4.26 10.97 -8.14
CA CYS A 86 -3.47 12.18 -8.38
C CYS A 86 -4.34 13.35 -8.89
N GLU A 87 -5.26 13.09 -9.82
CA GLU A 87 -6.22 14.10 -10.30
C GLU A 87 -7.11 14.65 -9.17
N LEU A 88 -7.52 13.81 -8.21
CA LEU A 88 -8.40 14.20 -7.12
C LEU A 88 -7.67 14.99 -6.02
N TYR A 89 -6.40 14.66 -5.77
CA TYR A 89 -5.58 15.26 -4.71
C TYR A 89 -4.56 16.28 -5.26
N GLU A 90 -4.66 16.64 -6.54
CA GLU A 90 -3.81 17.64 -7.20
C GLU A 90 -2.31 17.31 -7.09
N VAL A 91 -1.96 16.02 -7.16
CA VAL A 91 -0.56 15.58 -7.13
C VAL A 91 0.06 15.79 -8.52
N GLU A 92 1.01 16.70 -8.62
CA GLU A 92 1.64 17.08 -9.89
C GLU A 92 2.76 16.11 -10.27
N SER A 93 3.46 15.56 -9.27
CA SER A 93 4.58 14.65 -9.48
C SER A 93 4.60 13.49 -8.48
N TYR A 94 4.99 12.32 -8.97
CA TYR A 94 5.23 11.13 -8.16
C TYR A 94 6.38 10.29 -8.70
N THR A 95 7.01 9.52 -7.82
CA THR A 95 8.10 8.60 -8.16
C THR A 95 7.78 7.21 -7.64
N ASP A 96 8.04 6.18 -8.46
CA ASP A 96 7.99 4.80 -7.99
C ASP A 96 9.23 4.48 -7.17
N VAL A 97 9.02 4.25 -5.87
CA VAL A 97 10.09 3.93 -4.91
C VAL A 97 10.06 2.46 -4.50
N THR A 98 9.25 1.62 -5.17
CA THR A 98 9.09 0.20 -4.86
C THR A 98 10.44 -0.51 -4.82
N GLU A 99 11.22 -0.43 -5.90
CA GLU A 99 12.52 -1.09 -5.98
C GLU A 99 13.52 -0.52 -4.98
N ARG A 100 13.50 0.80 -4.74
CA ARG A 100 14.38 1.45 -3.77
C ARG A 100 14.13 0.95 -2.35
N LEU A 101 12.86 0.80 -1.95
CA LEU A 101 12.48 0.32 -0.63
C LEU A 101 12.76 -1.18 -0.45
N LEU A 102 12.59 -1.98 -1.51
CA LEU A 102 12.94 -3.39 -1.49
C LEU A 102 14.47 -3.62 -1.46
N THR A 103 15.24 -2.81 -2.20
CA THR A 103 16.70 -2.93 -2.27
C THR A 103 17.39 -2.34 -1.04
N GLY A 104 16.81 -1.28 -0.44
CA GLY A 104 17.32 -0.69 0.80
C GLY A 104 17.34 -1.66 1.98
N ALA A 105 16.50 -2.70 1.96
CA ALA A 105 16.48 -3.77 2.96
C ALA A 105 17.73 -4.68 2.91
N ASP A 106 18.32 -4.84 1.73
CA ASP A 106 19.44 -5.75 1.49
C ASP A 106 20.76 -5.25 2.14
N ASN A 107 20.83 -3.95 2.47
CA ASN A 107 22.08 -3.30 2.90
C ASN A 107 22.28 -3.21 4.43
N ASP A 108 21.38 -3.75 5.26
CA ASP A 108 21.52 -3.73 6.73
C ASP A 108 22.04 -5.06 7.33
N ASN A 109 22.37 -6.07 6.50
CA ASN A 109 22.87 -7.36 6.99
C ASN A 109 24.36 -7.62 6.70
N ALA A 110 25.20 -6.59 6.77
CA ALA A 110 26.66 -6.75 6.71
C ALA A 110 27.34 -6.21 7.98
N ILE A 111 27.28 -7.01 9.06
CA ILE A 111 28.25 -6.95 10.18
C ILE A 111 28.80 -8.36 10.40
#